data_AF-H2TXF7-F1
#
_entry.id   AF-H2TXF7-F1
#
_cell.length_a   1.000
_cell.length_b   1.000
_cell.length_c   1.000
_cell.angle_alpha   90.00
_cell.angle_beta   90.00
_cell.angle_gamma   90.00
#
_symmetry.space_group_name_H-M   'P 1'
#
loop_
_entity.id
_entity.type
_entity.pdbx_description
1 polymer ?
#
loop_
_entity_poly.entity_id
_entity_poly.type
_entity_poly.pdbx_seq_one_letter_code
_entity_poly.pdbx_strand_id
1 'polypeptide(L)'
;MAIHNYLFAVRLAFVVALAFLPADVSAESTKTVELDIRPGGTVYTFTEGIKDYECTFTYASQGGTNEQWMMSVGLSDDDRLFSCSVWRPKGKSYLFFTQFKAELKGAKIEYANAYSQTSAAGQGDVQLNPEEFTVGETTVTQKDGKFRAQLAKLTVIGRTQHDEL
;
A
#
# COMPACT_ATOMS: atom_id res chain seq x y z
N MET A 1 -78.80 -15.13 -21.34
CA MET A 1 -78.52 -13.81 -20.75
C MET A 1 -77.52 -14.02 -19.63
N ALA A 2 -76.24 -13.64 -19.69
CA ALA A 2 -75.44 -13.07 -20.75
C ALA A 2 -74.01 -13.64 -20.60
N ILE A 3 -73.56 -14.35 -21.63
CA ILE A 3 -72.17 -14.76 -21.83
C ILE A 3 -71.49 -13.52 -22.38
N HIS A 4 -70.98 -12.61 -21.54
CA HIS A 4 -70.14 -11.47 -21.93
C HIS A 4 -69.36 -11.00 -20.69
N ASN A 5 -68.13 -11.50 -20.52
CA ASN A 5 -66.98 -10.74 -20.00
C ASN A 5 -65.71 -11.62 -19.92
N TYR A 6 -65.52 -12.48 -20.93
CA TYR A 6 -64.17 -12.78 -21.40
C TYR A 6 -63.70 -11.59 -22.23
N LEU A 7 -62.42 -11.24 -22.14
CA LEU A 7 -61.74 -10.05 -22.69
C LEU A 7 -61.82 -8.82 -21.77
N PHE A 8 -60.93 -8.71 -20.79
CA PHE A 8 -60.21 -7.46 -20.47
C PHE A 8 -59.18 -7.60 -19.34
N ALA A 9 -59.06 -8.76 -18.69
CA ALA A 9 -58.03 -8.99 -17.66
C ALA A 9 -56.80 -9.77 -18.18
N VAL A 10 -56.69 -9.97 -19.49
CA VAL A 10 -55.46 -10.46 -20.13
C VAL A 10 -54.80 -9.23 -20.71
N ARG A 11 -53.81 -8.65 -20.02
CA ARG A 11 -52.76 -7.71 -20.50
C ARG A 11 -52.39 -6.68 -19.40
N LEU A 12 -51.77 -7.10 -18.31
CA LEU A 12 -50.68 -6.35 -17.64
C LEU A 12 -50.25 -7.09 -16.37
N ALA A 13 -49.15 -7.82 -16.43
CA ALA A 13 -48.25 -7.97 -15.29
C ALA A 13 -46.91 -8.44 -15.86
N PHE A 14 -46.08 -7.44 -16.08
CA PHE A 14 -44.73 -7.50 -16.59
C PHE A 14 -43.89 -8.55 -15.86
N VAL A 15 -43.10 -9.30 -16.63
CA VAL A 15 -42.04 -10.19 -16.15
C VAL A 15 -41.09 -9.38 -15.26
N VAL A 16 -41.02 -9.71 -13.96
CA VAL A 16 -39.93 -9.28 -13.08
C VAL A 16 -39.19 -10.53 -12.62
N ALA A 17 -38.43 -11.11 -13.55
CA ALA A 17 -37.31 -11.96 -13.18
C ALA A 17 -36.17 -11.01 -12.77
N LEU A 18 -36.13 -10.65 -11.49
CA LEU A 18 -34.99 -9.96 -10.90
C LEU A 18 -33.79 -10.90 -11.03
N ALA A 19 -32.93 -10.63 -12.01
CA ALA A 19 -31.66 -11.31 -12.15
C ALA A 19 -30.85 -11.05 -10.88
N PHE A 20 -30.73 -12.06 -10.02
CA PHE A 20 -29.69 -12.12 -9.00
C PHE A 20 -28.36 -12.28 -9.74
N LEU A 21 -27.78 -11.17 -10.16
CA LEU A 21 -26.38 -11.13 -10.52
C LEU A 21 -25.61 -11.45 -9.23
N PRO A 22 -24.71 -12.46 -9.22
CA PRO A 22 -23.75 -12.57 -8.14
C PRO A 22 -22.99 -11.25 -8.10
N ALA A 23 -23.05 -10.55 -6.97
CA ALA A 23 -22.12 -9.47 -6.71
C ALA A 23 -20.74 -10.10 -6.72
N ASP A 24 -19.92 -9.77 -7.73
CA ASP A 24 -18.50 -10.08 -7.70
C ASP A 24 -17.95 -9.50 -6.40
N VAL A 25 -17.61 -10.39 -5.46
CA VAL A 25 -16.80 -10.05 -4.31
C VAL A 25 -15.44 -9.71 -4.88
N SER A 26 -15.25 -8.44 -5.25
CA SER A 26 -13.94 -7.92 -5.63
C SER A 26 -13.01 -8.18 -4.45
N ALA A 27 -12.07 -9.12 -4.62
CA ALA A 27 -11.04 -9.35 -3.63
C ALA A 27 -10.30 -8.02 -3.41
N GLU A 28 -10.23 -7.56 -2.17
CA GLU A 28 -9.55 -6.31 -1.82
C GLU A 28 -8.09 -6.40 -2.29
N SER A 29 -7.73 -5.64 -3.34
CA SER A 29 -6.41 -5.67 -3.99
C SER A 29 -5.40 -4.74 -3.34
N THR A 30 -5.80 -3.97 -2.33
CA THR A 30 -4.95 -3.03 -1.60
C THR A 30 -5.39 -2.95 -0.15
N LYS A 31 -4.44 -3.02 0.79
CA LYS A 31 -4.66 -2.84 2.22
C LYS A 31 -3.86 -1.67 2.72
N THR A 32 -4.48 -0.79 3.50
CA THR A 32 -3.81 0.38 4.09
C THR A 32 -4.03 0.41 5.60
N VAL A 33 -2.96 0.61 6.37
CA VAL A 33 -2.96 0.60 7.84
C VAL A 33 -2.20 1.80 8.40
N GLU A 34 -2.54 2.20 9.62
CA GLU A 34 -1.84 3.25 10.35
C GLU A 34 -0.66 2.68 11.14
N LEU A 35 0.45 3.40 11.17
CA LEU A 35 1.64 3.10 11.94
C LEU A 35 1.93 4.24 12.91
N ASP A 36 2.23 3.93 14.17
CA ASP A 36 2.74 4.90 15.14
C ASP A 36 4.27 4.79 15.20
N ILE A 37 4.97 5.71 14.52
CA ILE A 37 6.44 5.74 14.48
C ILE A 37 6.96 6.34 15.78
N ARG A 38 7.70 5.54 16.55
CA ARG A 38 8.16 5.90 17.90
C ARG A 38 9.64 6.28 17.90
N PRO A 39 10.02 7.41 18.51
CA PRO A 39 11.43 7.74 18.76
C PRO A 39 12.01 6.92 19.92
N GLY A 40 13.30 7.12 20.19
CA GLY A 40 14.00 6.56 21.36
C GLY A 40 15.12 5.59 21.00
N GLY A 41 15.50 5.48 19.72
CA GLY A 41 16.60 4.65 19.24
C GLY A 41 16.34 3.14 19.27
N THR A 42 15.19 2.71 19.76
CA THR A 42 14.76 1.31 19.71
C THR A 42 14.38 0.93 18.28
N VAL A 43 14.75 -0.28 17.88
CA VAL A 43 14.39 -0.84 16.58
C VAL A 43 12.96 -1.38 16.62
N TYR A 44 12.12 -0.91 15.71
CA TYR A 44 10.75 -1.40 15.52
C TYR A 44 10.58 -2.00 14.14
N THR A 45 9.70 -2.99 14.04
CA THR A 45 9.37 -3.68 12.79
C THR A 45 7.85 -3.78 12.65
N PHE A 46 7.36 -3.49 11.45
CA PHE A 46 5.97 -3.60 11.05
C PHE A 46 5.89 -4.40 9.77
N THR A 47 4.98 -5.37 9.72
CA THR A 47 4.78 -6.22 8.54
C THR A 47 3.33 -6.13 8.13
N GLU A 48 3.10 -5.91 6.84
CA GLU A 48 1.77 -5.93 6.25
C GLU A 48 1.80 -6.73 4.95
N GLY A 49 0.72 -7.44 4.67
CA GLY A 49 0.68 -8.36 3.53
C GLY A 49 -0.69 -8.47 2.88
N ILE A 50 -0.68 -8.96 1.65
CA ILE A 50 -1.85 -9.23 0.84
C ILE A 50 -1.60 -10.51 0.02
N LYS A 51 -2.52 -11.47 0.10
CA LYS A 51 -2.32 -12.83 -0.44
C LYS A 51 -0.99 -13.42 0.10
N ASP A 52 -0.10 -13.84 -0.79
CA ASP A 52 1.20 -14.46 -0.47
C ASP A 52 2.37 -13.46 -0.40
N TYR A 53 2.07 -12.16 -0.50
CA TYR A 53 3.07 -11.10 -0.55
C TYR A 53 3.08 -10.31 0.75
N GLU A 54 4.27 -10.07 1.28
CA GLU A 54 4.45 -9.29 2.51
C GLU A 54 5.48 -8.20 2.28
N CYS A 55 5.26 -7.06 2.93
CA CYS A 55 6.24 -6.01 3.07
C CYS A 55 6.55 -5.81 4.55
N THR A 56 7.82 -5.85 4.91
CA THR A 56 8.30 -5.62 6.27
C THR A 56 9.09 -4.32 6.32
N PHE A 57 8.63 -3.35 7.09
CA PHE A 57 9.31 -2.09 7.35
C PHE A 57 9.93 -2.10 8.75
N THR A 58 11.25 -1.95 8.81
CA THR A 58 12.04 -1.87 10.05
C THR A 58 12.68 -0.50 10.14
N TYR A 59 12.64 0.14 11.30
CA TYR A 59 13.27 1.46 11.50
C TYR A 59 13.79 1.63 12.93
N ALA A 60 14.65 2.62 13.12
CA ALA A 60 14.90 3.23 14.41
C ALA A 60 15.04 4.75 14.22
N SER A 61 14.55 5.51 15.21
CA SER A 61 14.53 6.96 15.11
C SER A 61 14.74 7.63 16.47
N GLN A 62 15.15 8.89 16.43
CA GLN A 62 15.24 9.82 17.56
C GLN A 62 14.27 10.98 17.34
N GLY A 63 13.77 11.58 18.42
CA GLY A 63 12.80 12.66 18.35
C GLY A 63 12.08 12.90 19.68
N GLY A 64 11.23 13.93 19.72
CA GLY A 64 10.51 14.33 20.94
C GLY A 64 9.11 13.73 21.08
N THR A 65 8.48 13.33 19.98
CA THR A 65 7.10 12.82 19.97
C THR A 65 6.93 11.72 18.94
N ASN A 66 5.95 10.85 19.12
CA ASN A 66 5.58 9.88 18.10
C ASN A 66 4.97 10.57 16.88
N GLU A 67 5.00 9.86 15.75
CA GLU A 67 4.41 10.30 14.51
C GLU A 67 3.50 9.24 13.90
N GLN A 68 2.24 9.61 13.63
CA GLN A 68 1.33 8.80 12.80
C GLN A 68 1.76 8.77 11.33
N TRP A 69 1.90 7.57 10.79
CA TRP A 69 2.27 7.24 9.43
C TRP A 69 1.26 6.24 8.86
N MET A 70 1.35 5.98 7.56
CA MET A 70 0.56 4.97 6.87
C MET A 70 1.47 3.96 6.19
N MET A 71 1.01 2.74 6.09
CA MET A 71 1.57 1.71 5.24
C MET A 71 0.48 1.15 4.35
N SER A 72 0.76 1.03 3.06
CA SER A 72 -0.14 0.45 2.08
C SER A 72 0.58 -0.62 1.29
N VAL A 73 -0.07 -1.76 1.14
CA VAL A 73 0.37 -2.87 0.30
C VAL A 73 -0.71 -3.21 -0.69
N GLY A 74 -0.36 -3.59 -1.91
CA GLY A 74 -1.36 -3.92 -2.92
C GLY A 74 -0.79 -4.61 -4.14
N LEU A 75 -1.66 -5.30 -4.86
CA LEU A 75 -1.35 -5.96 -6.13
C LEU A 75 -1.92 -5.16 -7.30
N SER A 76 -1.24 -5.20 -8.44
CA SER A 76 -1.81 -4.74 -9.71
C SER A 76 -3.00 -5.63 -10.12
N ASP A 77 -3.83 -5.12 -11.03
CA ASP A 77 -5.02 -5.84 -11.50
C ASP A 77 -4.71 -7.21 -12.14
N ASP A 78 -3.49 -7.37 -12.68
CA ASP A 78 -2.99 -8.63 -13.26
C ASP A 78 -2.15 -9.46 -12.27
N ASP A 79 -2.11 -9.08 -11.00
CA ASP A 79 -1.33 -9.67 -9.92
C ASP A 79 0.19 -9.77 -10.22
N ARG A 80 0.73 -9.05 -11.22
CA ARG A 80 2.15 -9.13 -11.61
C ARG A 80 3.08 -8.22 -10.81
N LEU A 81 2.53 -7.17 -10.19
CA LEU A 81 3.27 -6.19 -9.41
C LEU A 81 2.73 -6.15 -8.00
N PHE A 82 3.63 -6.30 -7.03
CA PHE A 82 3.38 -6.04 -5.63
C PHE A 82 3.93 -4.67 -5.25
N SER A 83 3.09 -3.82 -4.68
CA SER A 83 3.44 -2.47 -4.23
C SER A 83 3.45 -2.41 -2.72
N CYS A 84 4.44 -1.73 -2.16
CA CYS A 84 4.55 -1.39 -0.75
C CYS A 84 4.93 0.09 -0.62
N SER A 85 4.13 0.85 0.10
CA SER A 85 4.41 2.26 0.39
C SER A 85 4.27 2.53 1.88
N VAL A 86 5.27 3.19 2.47
CA VAL A 86 5.24 3.67 3.85
C VAL A 86 5.45 5.18 3.82
N TRP A 87 4.54 5.97 4.38
CA TRP A 87 4.63 7.43 4.29
C TRP A 87 4.02 8.17 5.47
N ARG A 88 4.45 9.41 5.63
CA ARG A 88 3.90 10.39 6.55
C ARG A 88 2.79 11.18 5.84
N PRO A 89 1.51 11.11 6.27
CA PRO A 89 0.42 11.87 5.65
C PRO A 89 0.61 13.38 5.66
N LYS A 90 1.30 13.92 6.68
CA LYS A 90 1.65 15.35 6.77
C LYS A 90 2.82 15.75 5.86
N GLY A 91 3.38 14.80 5.13
CA GLY A 91 4.39 14.98 4.10
C GLY A 91 5.82 15.29 4.56
N LYS A 92 6.03 15.72 5.81
CA LYS A 92 7.35 15.87 6.41
C LYS A 92 7.39 15.20 7.79
N SER A 93 8.47 14.47 8.04
CA SER A 93 8.79 13.92 9.36
C SER A 93 9.71 14.87 10.11
N TYR A 94 9.48 15.00 11.41
CA TYR A 94 10.39 15.69 12.33
C TYR A 94 11.28 14.70 13.12
N LEU A 95 11.08 13.40 12.92
CA LEU A 95 11.93 12.36 13.48
C LEU A 95 13.26 12.27 12.72
N PHE A 96 14.33 12.05 13.47
CA PHE A 96 15.66 11.75 12.96
C PHE A 96 15.81 10.23 12.84
N PHE A 97 15.71 9.70 11.63
CA PHE A 97 15.85 8.26 11.40
C PHE A 97 17.32 7.85 11.40
N THR A 98 17.71 6.95 12.30
CA THR A 98 19.06 6.39 12.29
C THR A 98 19.18 5.21 11.35
N GLN A 99 18.06 4.50 11.11
CA GLN A 99 17.99 3.38 10.17
C GLN A 99 16.58 3.22 9.59
N PHE A 100 16.49 2.71 8.37
CA PHE A 100 15.27 2.19 7.77
C PHE A 100 15.57 1.05 6.80
N LYS A 101 14.75 -0.01 6.84
CA LYS A 101 14.78 -1.12 5.91
C LYS A 101 13.36 -1.49 5.50
N ALA A 102 13.11 -1.63 4.21
CA ALA A 102 11.94 -2.34 3.70
C ALA A 102 12.38 -3.65 3.05
N GLU A 103 11.60 -4.71 3.26
CA GLU A 103 11.87 -6.04 2.74
C GLU A 103 10.59 -6.64 2.17
N LEU A 104 10.64 -7.08 0.92
CA LEU A 104 9.55 -7.75 0.23
C LEU A 104 9.71 -9.27 0.33
N LYS A 105 8.59 -9.96 0.55
CA LYS A 105 8.47 -11.42 0.43
C LYS A 105 7.50 -11.75 -0.69
N GLY A 106 7.84 -12.76 -1.50
CA GLY A 106 7.04 -13.18 -2.66
C GLY A 106 7.28 -12.35 -3.94
N ALA A 107 8.01 -11.24 -3.87
CA ALA A 107 8.29 -10.38 -5.02
C ALA A 107 9.76 -9.91 -5.06
N LYS A 108 10.30 -9.71 -6.26
CA LYS A 108 11.63 -9.14 -6.49
C LYS A 108 11.52 -7.67 -6.87
N ILE A 109 12.27 -6.80 -6.22
CA ILE A 109 12.20 -5.34 -6.42
C ILE A 109 12.55 -4.99 -7.87
N GLU A 110 11.65 -4.25 -8.53
CA GLU A 110 11.91 -3.60 -9.83
C GLU A 110 12.15 -2.12 -9.67
N TYR A 111 11.52 -1.51 -8.68
CA TYR A 111 11.62 -0.08 -8.43
C TYR A 111 11.56 0.19 -6.93
N ALA A 112 12.42 1.09 -6.47
CA ALA A 112 12.35 1.62 -5.13
C ALA A 112 12.79 3.08 -5.11
N ASN A 113 12.09 3.91 -4.34
CA ASN A 113 12.48 5.28 -4.13
C ASN A 113 12.07 5.78 -2.75
N ALA A 114 12.84 6.71 -2.21
CA ALA A 114 12.65 7.29 -0.90
C ALA A 114 12.64 8.82 -0.99
N TYR A 115 11.92 9.47 -0.07
CA TYR A 115 11.72 10.92 -0.08
C TYR A 115 11.95 11.47 1.32
N SER A 116 12.64 12.61 1.41
CA SER A 116 12.78 13.39 2.66
C SER A 116 11.54 14.25 2.94
N GLN A 117 10.78 14.55 1.89
CA GLN A 117 9.56 15.35 1.94
C GLN A 117 8.63 14.97 0.78
N THR A 118 7.33 15.09 0.99
CA THR A 118 6.31 14.91 -0.06
C THR A 118 5.45 16.17 -0.22
N SER A 119 4.76 16.26 -1.35
CA SER A 119 3.75 17.25 -1.72
C SER A 119 2.71 17.54 -0.64
N ALA A 120 2.40 16.57 0.22
CA ALA A 120 1.49 16.76 1.35
C ALA A 120 1.99 17.78 2.39
N ALA A 121 3.29 18.14 2.37
CA ALA A 121 3.85 19.22 3.19
C ALA A 121 3.64 20.63 2.59
N GLY A 122 2.90 20.76 1.48
CA GLY A 122 2.63 22.04 0.81
C GLY A 122 3.75 22.51 -0.14
N GLN A 123 4.83 21.73 -0.27
CA GLN A 123 5.88 21.91 -1.28
C GLN A 123 6.11 20.57 -1.97
N GLY A 124 6.60 20.56 -3.22
CA GLY A 124 6.79 19.34 -4.01
C GLY A 124 7.64 18.23 -3.36
N ASP A 125 7.60 17.04 -3.96
CA ASP A 125 8.36 15.88 -3.51
C ASP A 125 9.88 16.12 -3.59
N VAL A 126 10.59 15.79 -2.50
CA VAL A 126 12.06 15.84 -2.45
C VAL A 126 12.59 14.42 -2.27
N GLN A 127 13.08 13.85 -3.36
CA GLN A 127 13.69 12.51 -3.37
C GLN A 127 15.00 12.51 -2.56
N LEU A 128 15.28 11.39 -1.90
CA LEU A 128 16.60 11.15 -1.33
C LEU A 128 17.65 10.99 -2.43
N ASN A 129 18.88 11.34 -2.12
CA ASN A 129 19.97 11.05 -3.04
C ASN A 129 20.15 9.51 -3.12
N PRO A 130 20.32 8.90 -4.31
CA PRO A 130 20.59 7.47 -4.45
C PRO A 130 21.81 6.96 -3.66
N GLU A 131 22.73 7.84 -3.25
CA GLU A 131 23.84 7.51 -2.35
C GLU A 131 23.41 7.26 -0.89
N GLU A 132 22.19 7.61 -0.50
CA GLU A 132 21.68 7.48 0.86
C GLU A 132 21.09 6.10 1.17
N PHE A 133 20.84 5.27 0.15
CA PHE A 133 20.27 3.94 0.32
C PHE A 133 20.79 2.96 -0.73
N THR A 134 20.61 1.66 -0.47
CA THR A 134 20.84 0.56 -1.41
C THR A 134 19.53 -0.14 -1.71
N VAL A 135 19.36 -0.54 -2.96
CA VAL A 135 18.29 -1.43 -3.41
C VAL A 135 18.93 -2.76 -3.78
N GLY A 136 18.54 -3.83 -3.07
CA GLY A 136 18.89 -5.21 -3.39
C GLY A 136 17.74 -5.93 -4.10
N GLU A 137 17.82 -7.26 -4.20
CA GLU A 137 16.78 -8.05 -4.89
C GLU A 137 15.42 -7.98 -4.20
N THR A 138 15.39 -7.98 -2.86
CA THR A 138 14.15 -7.97 -2.06
C THR A 138 14.16 -6.90 -0.97
N THR A 139 15.27 -6.20 -0.77
CA THR A 139 15.45 -5.26 0.34
C THR A 139 15.85 -3.87 -0.14
N VAL A 140 15.29 -2.84 0.49
CA VAL A 140 15.76 -1.45 0.41
C VAL A 140 16.21 -1.04 1.79
N THR A 141 17.46 -0.58 1.93
CA THR A 141 18.01 -0.18 3.24
C THR A 141 18.80 1.10 3.14
N GLN A 142 18.82 1.89 4.22
CA GLN A 142 19.69 3.07 4.28
C GLN A 142 21.16 2.67 4.19
N LYS A 143 22.00 3.58 3.71
CA LYS A 143 23.47 3.49 3.78
C LYS A 143 23.98 4.28 4.96
N ASP A 144 24.66 3.60 5.87
CA ASP A 144 25.23 4.21 7.06
C ASP A 144 26.25 5.29 6.70
N GLY A 145 26.19 6.42 7.42
CA GLY A 145 27.05 7.59 7.18
C GLY A 145 26.72 8.40 5.92
N LYS A 146 25.81 7.94 5.06
CA LYS A 146 25.35 8.68 3.87
C LYS A 146 23.93 9.22 4.04
N PHE A 147 23.05 8.42 4.63
CA PHE A 147 21.68 8.79 4.90
C PHE A 147 21.58 10.00 5.85
N ARG A 148 20.88 11.04 5.43
CA ARG A 148 20.74 12.31 6.17
C ARG A 148 19.67 12.29 7.25
N ALA A 149 19.24 11.10 7.65
CA ALA A 149 18.23 10.85 8.69
C ALA A 149 16.82 11.42 8.40
N GLN A 150 16.55 11.85 7.18
CA GLN A 150 15.27 12.40 6.77
C GLN A 150 14.52 11.38 5.91
N LEU A 151 13.39 10.90 6.42
CA LEU A 151 12.49 10.03 5.67
C LEU A 151 11.05 10.54 5.87
N ALA A 152 10.30 10.63 4.79
CA ALA A 152 8.87 10.97 4.79
C ALA A 152 8.05 10.00 3.95
N LYS A 153 8.66 9.32 2.97
CA LYS A 153 8.02 8.29 2.16
C LYS A 153 9.05 7.31 1.63
N LEU A 154 8.68 6.04 1.59
CA LEU A 154 9.39 4.96 0.91
C LEU A 154 8.37 4.22 0.04
N THR A 155 8.65 4.10 -1.25
CA THR A 155 7.87 3.31 -2.20
C THR A 155 8.76 2.18 -2.71
N VAL A 156 8.25 0.95 -2.67
CA VAL A 156 8.91 -0.25 -3.19
C VAL A 156 7.90 -0.99 -4.06
N ILE A 157 8.28 -1.30 -5.29
CA ILE A 157 7.48 -2.08 -6.24
C ILE A 157 8.31 -3.30 -6.62
N GLY A 158 7.75 -4.49 -6.42
CA GLY A 158 8.35 -5.74 -6.82
C GLY A 158 7.52 -6.48 -7.87
N ARG A 159 8.19 -7.20 -8.75
CA ARG A 159 7.57 -8.18 -9.65
C ARG A 159 7.31 -9.46 -8.89
N THR A 160 6.07 -9.92 -8.95
CA THR A 160 5.66 -11.21 -8.41
C THR A 160 6.24 -12.33 -9.27
N GLN A 161 6.70 -13.42 -8.67
CA GLN A 161 7.05 -14.61 -9.44
C GLN A 161 5.81 -15.51 -9.52
N HIS A 162 5.18 -15.58 -10.69
CA HIS A 162 4.26 -16.69 -10.97
C HIS A 162 5.12 -17.90 -11.29
N ASP A 163 5.28 -18.79 -10.30
CA ASP A 163 5.85 -20.12 -10.55
C ASP A 163 4.71 -20.97 -11.14
N GLU A 164 4.67 -21.10 -12.47
CA GLU A 164 3.80 -22.07 -13.14
C GLU A 164 4.44 -23.46 -12.93
N LEU A 165 4.09 -24.12 -11.81
CA LEU A 165 4.41 -25.52 -11.54
C LEU A 165 3.44 -26.47 -12.26
#